data_AF-A0A3D0ZWK3-F1
#
_entry.id   AF-A0A3D0ZWK3-F1
#
_cell.length_a   1.000
_cell.length_b   1.000
_cell.length_c   1.000
_cell.angle_alpha   90.00
_cell.angle_beta   90.00
_cell.angle_gamma   90.00
#
_symmetry.space_group_name_H-M   'P 1'
#
loop_
_entity.id
_entity.type
_entity.pdbx_description
1 polymer ?
#
loop_
_entity_poly.entity_id
_entity_poly.type
_entity_poly.pdbx_seq_one_letter_code
_entity_poly.pdbx_strand_id
1 'polypeptide(L)'
;MGPSNNRRRSRKQYSYFLIEGNTEIMFYRKDPAQQQKKMNTTPSEIETQYGTNPTCFEVHEKWALPCDQTECRNYMAYEGDLNCAVVCARKYENGLSLREVADRMGVSFPRVSQVEHAAFKKLESAGVFKDFIDE
;
A
#
# COMPACT_ATOMS: atom_id res chain seq x y z
N MET A 1 20.64 -4.82 58.50
CA MET A 1 19.72 -3.68 58.71
C MET A 1 20.37 -2.42 58.17
N GLY A 2 19.72 -1.73 57.24
CA GLY A 2 20.16 -0.45 56.64
C GLY A 2 19.75 -0.35 55.17
N PRO A 3 19.23 0.80 54.68
CA PRO A 3 17.96 0.81 53.94
C PRO A 3 18.08 1.04 52.43
N SER A 4 16.95 0.75 51.77
CA SER A 4 16.60 1.03 50.38
C SER A 4 16.90 2.46 49.94
N ASN A 5 17.32 2.65 48.68
CA ASN A 5 17.22 3.95 48.04
C ASN A 5 16.76 3.82 46.57
N ASN A 6 15.47 3.58 46.41
CA ASN A 6 14.75 3.59 45.15
C ASN A 6 14.56 5.05 44.68
N ARG A 7 15.58 5.65 44.07
CA ARG A 7 15.46 6.98 43.44
C ARG A 7 14.85 6.86 42.05
N ARG A 8 13.52 6.79 41.98
CA ARG A 8 12.75 7.10 40.77
C ARG A 8 13.02 8.55 40.37
N ARG A 9 13.91 8.78 39.40
CA ARG A 9 14.05 10.09 38.74
C ARG A 9 12.79 10.35 37.92
N SER A 10 11.91 11.24 38.41
CA SER A 10 10.79 11.78 37.63
C SER A 10 11.35 12.54 36.42
N ARG A 11 11.28 11.95 35.22
CA ARG A 11 11.56 12.66 33.97
C ARG A 11 10.44 13.68 33.76
N LYS A 12 10.74 14.97 33.97
CA LYS A 12 9.89 16.09 33.56
C LYS A 12 9.60 15.95 32.06
N GLN A 13 8.34 15.69 31.70
CA GLN A 13 7.85 15.81 30.32
C GLN A 13 7.80 17.30 29.98
N TYR A 14 8.53 17.71 28.94
CA TYR A 14 8.39 19.03 28.37
C TYR A 14 7.35 18.94 27.25
N SER A 15 6.21 19.62 27.42
CA SER A 15 5.22 19.87 26.38
C SER A 15 5.49 21.24 25.75
N TYR A 16 5.47 21.32 24.43
CA TYR A 16 5.46 22.59 23.70
C TYR A 16 4.10 22.72 23.01
N PHE A 17 3.43 23.85 23.26
CA PHE A 17 2.16 24.24 22.64
C PHE A 17 2.45 25.05 21.37
N LEU A 18 1.94 24.60 20.23
CA LEU A 18 1.67 25.46 19.08
C LEU A 18 0.21 25.27 18.71
N ILE A 19 -0.56 26.36 18.83
CA ILE A 19 -2.00 26.40 18.60
C ILE A 19 -2.22 26.79 17.14
N GLU A 20 -2.45 25.80 16.27
CA GLU A 20 -3.06 26.01 14.97
C GLU A 20 -4.06 24.87 14.71
N GLY A 21 -5.36 25.20 14.60
CA GLY A 21 -6.36 24.36 13.94
C GLY A 21 -6.76 23.04 14.60
N ASN A 22 -7.63 23.12 15.61
CA ASN A 22 -8.66 22.17 16.08
C ASN A 22 -8.62 20.66 15.67
N THR A 23 -7.46 20.01 15.76
CA THR A 23 -7.34 18.54 15.95
C THR A 23 -6.16 18.30 16.89
N GLU A 24 -6.42 17.78 18.09
CA GLU A 24 -5.37 17.39 19.03
C GLU A 24 -4.63 16.15 18.49
N ILE A 25 -3.68 16.34 17.56
CA ILE A 25 -2.75 15.28 17.18
C ILE A 25 -1.67 15.24 18.26
N MET A 26 -2.00 14.58 19.37
CA MET A 26 -1.03 14.28 20.42
C MET A 26 0.04 13.33 19.88
N PHE A 27 1.20 13.86 19.50
CA PHE A 27 2.39 13.10 19.10
C PHE A 27 3.05 12.40 20.30
N TYR A 28 2.31 11.53 21.01
CA TYR A 28 2.91 10.68 22.03
C TYR A 28 3.82 9.65 21.37
N ARG A 29 5.10 9.64 21.76
CA ARG A 29 6.01 8.54 21.44
C ARG A 29 5.45 7.28 22.12
N LYS A 30 4.84 6.39 21.33
CA LYS A 30 4.31 5.10 21.81
C LYS A 30 5.39 4.36 22.61
N ASP A 31 4.99 3.64 23.64
CA ASP A 31 5.91 2.83 24.43
C ASP A 31 6.72 1.90 23.50
N PRO A 32 8.06 1.80 23.65
CA PRO A 32 8.89 1.03 22.73
C PRO A 32 8.48 -0.44 22.66
N ALA A 33 7.96 -1.03 23.76
CA ALA A 33 7.49 -2.40 23.75
C ALA A 33 6.20 -2.56 22.92
N GLN A 34 5.32 -1.56 22.93
CA GLN A 34 4.13 -1.54 22.08
C GLN A 34 4.47 -1.38 20.60
N GLN A 35 5.52 -0.60 20.26
CA GLN A 35 6.00 -0.48 18.88
C GLN A 35 6.54 -1.82 18.38
N GLN A 36 7.39 -2.49 19.17
CA GLN A 36 7.95 -3.80 18.82
C GLN A 36 6.87 -4.86 18.62
N LYS A 37 5.85 -4.90 19.49
CA LYS A 37 4.72 -5.84 19.36
C LYS A 37 3.92 -5.63 18.08
N LYS A 38 3.69 -4.37 17.69
CA LYS A 38 2.99 -4.05 16.43
C LYS A 38 3.80 -4.46 15.21
N MET A 39 5.12 -4.28 15.24
CA MET A 39 6.00 -4.71 14.16
C MET A 39 6.07 -6.23 14.03
N ASN A 40 6.04 -6.96 15.15
CA ASN A 40 6.13 -8.42 15.19
C ASN A 40 4.77 -9.12 15.08
N THR A 41 3.68 -8.39 14.78
CA THR A 41 2.36 -9.02 14.65
C THR A 41 2.33 -9.82 13.35
N THR A 42 2.07 -11.12 13.45
CA THR A 42 1.78 -11.97 12.29
C THR A 42 0.29 -11.89 11.98
N PRO A 43 -0.10 -11.93 10.69
CA PRO A 43 -1.50 -11.97 10.31
C PRO A 43 -2.20 -13.18 10.93
N SER A 44 -3.42 -12.97 11.44
CA SER A 44 -4.29 -14.10 11.77
C SER A 44 -4.93 -14.67 10.50
N GLU A 45 -5.23 -15.97 10.48
CA GLU A 45 -5.81 -16.66 9.31
C GLU A 45 -7.15 -16.04 8.84
N ILE A 46 -7.88 -15.40 9.75
CA ILE A 46 -9.14 -14.71 9.46
C ILE A 46 -8.89 -13.39 8.73
N GLU A 47 -7.82 -12.66 9.07
CA GLU A 47 -7.47 -11.38 8.44
C GLU A 47 -6.91 -11.55 7.02
N THR A 48 -6.43 -12.75 6.68
CA THR A 48 -5.92 -13.09 5.34
C THR A 48 -6.99 -13.68 4.43
N GLN A 49 -8.21 -13.91 4.91
CA GLN A 49 -9.29 -14.44 4.08
C GLN A 49 -9.85 -13.37 3.14
N TYR A 50 -10.11 -13.79 1.90
CA TYR A 50 -10.73 -12.97 0.85
C TYR A 50 -12.21 -12.72 1.15
N GLY A 51 -12.50 -11.73 1.99
CA GLY A 51 -13.86 -11.28 2.30
C GLY A 51 -14.40 -10.23 1.32
N THR A 52 -15.66 -9.85 1.50
CA THR A 52 -16.25 -8.68 0.80
C THR A 52 -15.70 -7.36 1.36
N ASN A 53 -15.14 -7.39 2.57
CA ASN A 53 -14.54 -6.24 3.26
C ASN A 53 -13.54 -6.76 4.31
N PRO A 54 -12.23 -6.41 4.29
CA PRO A 54 -11.51 -5.55 3.35
C PRO A 54 -11.33 -6.17 1.96
N THR A 55 -10.92 -5.35 0.99
CA THR A 55 -10.62 -5.84 -0.36
C THR A 55 -9.33 -6.68 -0.36
N CYS A 56 -9.23 -7.66 -1.27
CA CYS A 56 -8.07 -8.56 -1.32
C CYS A 56 -6.73 -7.81 -1.47
N PHE A 57 -6.69 -6.76 -2.30
CA PHE A 57 -5.46 -6.00 -2.54
C PHE A 57 -4.98 -5.22 -1.32
N GLU A 58 -5.89 -4.72 -0.46
CA GLU A 58 -5.52 -4.05 0.79
C GLU A 58 -4.88 -5.02 1.79
N VAL A 59 -5.37 -6.26 1.85
CA VAL A 59 -4.81 -7.31 2.70
C VAL A 59 -3.40 -7.67 2.23
N HIS A 60 -3.21 -7.88 0.93
CA HIS A 60 -1.89 -8.16 0.36
C HIS A 60 -0.90 -7.03 0.63
N GLU A 61 -1.33 -5.78 0.44
CA GLU A 61 -0.49 -4.58 0.66
C GLU A 61 -0.13 -4.40 2.15
N LYS A 62 -1.09 -4.62 3.06
CA LYS A 62 -0.87 -4.51 4.51
C LYS A 62 0.11 -5.56 5.05
N TRP A 63 0.00 -6.80 4.57
CA TRP A 63 0.77 -7.92 5.09
C TRP A 63 1.98 -8.29 4.22
N ALA A 64 2.17 -7.61 3.08
CA ALA A 64 3.18 -7.93 2.07
C ALA A 64 3.17 -9.40 1.63
N LEU A 65 1.96 -9.96 1.47
CA LEU A 65 1.76 -11.36 1.09
C LEU A 65 1.40 -11.48 -0.39
N PRO A 66 2.05 -12.38 -1.15
CA PRO A 66 1.69 -12.61 -2.54
C PRO A 66 0.30 -13.25 -2.66
N CYS A 67 -0.42 -12.91 -3.72
CA CYS A 67 -1.67 -13.58 -4.07
C CYS A 67 -1.40 -14.97 -4.65
N ASP A 68 -2.13 -15.97 -4.18
CA ASP A 68 -2.09 -17.37 -4.61
C ASP A 68 -3.24 -17.73 -5.58
N GLN A 69 -4.21 -16.83 -5.75
CA GLN A 69 -5.41 -17.04 -6.56
C GLN A 69 -5.13 -16.79 -8.05
N THR A 70 -4.74 -17.84 -8.77
CA THR A 70 -4.43 -17.79 -10.21
C THR A 70 -5.65 -17.52 -11.10
N GLU A 71 -6.85 -17.81 -10.61
CA GLU A 71 -8.12 -17.55 -11.31
C GLU A 71 -8.59 -16.08 -11.19
N CYS A 72 -7.92 -15.28 -10.34
CA CYS A 72 -8.29 -13.88 -10.14
C CYS A 72 -8.03 -13.08 -11.43
N ARG A 73 -9.01 -12.25 -11.81
CA ARG A 73 -8.90 -11.35 -12.97
C ARG A 73 -7.68 -10.42 -12.93
N ASN A 74 -7.22 -10.07 -11.73
CA ASN A 74 -6.09 -9.18 -11.51
C ASN A 74 -4.79 -9.93 -11.18
N TYR A 75 -4.79 -11.27 -11.26
CA TYR A 75 -3.62 -12.08 -11.02
C TYR A 75 -2.59 -11.87 -12.13
N MET A 76 -1.33 -11.72 -11.72
CA MET A 76 -0.19 -11.74 -12.62
C MET A 76 0.96 -12.50 -11.97
N ALA A 77 1.73 -13.26 -12.76
CA ALA A 77 2.82 -14.08 -12.24
C ALA A 77 4.09 -13.23 -12.01
N TYR A 78 4.05 -12.33 -11.02
CA TYR A 78 5.17 -11.47 -10.67
C TYR A 78 5.23 -11.19 -9.17
N GLU A 79 6.17 -11.85 -8.50
CA GLU A 79 6.32 -11.82 -7.04
C GLU A 79 6.63 -10.42 -6.50
N GLY A 80 7.37 -9.61 -7.28
CA GLY A 80 7.78 -8.26 -6.86
C GLY A 80 6.62 -7.28 -6.62
N ASP A 81 5.44 -7.59 -7.17
CA ASP A 81 4.21 -6.81 -7.01
C ASP A 81 3.09 -7.66 -6.40
N LEU A 82 3.46 -8.64 -5.56
CA LEU A 82 2.54 -9.49 -4.79
C LEU A 82 1.55 -10.27 -5.68
N ASN A 83 1.94 -10.58 -6.91
CA ASN A 83 1.13 -11.25 -7.92
C ASN A 83 -0.19 -10.52 -8.27
N CYS A 84 -0.28 -9.20 -8.06
CA CYS A 84 -1.50 -8.43 -8.26
C CYS A 84 -1.28 -7.17 -9.13
N ALA A 85 -2.04 -7.07 -10.22
CA ALA A 85 -1.99 -5.90 -11.11
C ALA A 85 -2.44 -4.59 -10.43
N VAL A 86 -3.37 -4.67 -9.46
CA VAL A 86 -3.85 -3.49 -8.72
C VAL A 86 -2.79 -2.96 -7.77
N VAL A 87 -2.10 -3.86 -7.06
CA VAL A 87 -0.98 -3.48 -6.16
C VAL A 87 0.15 -2.87 -6.99
N CYS A 88 0.46 -3.46 -8.15
CA CYS A 88 1.42 -2.91 -9.10
C CYS A 88 1.07 -1.46 -9.50
N ALA A 89 -0.18 -1.22 -9.91
CA ALA A 89 -0.63 0.12 -10.32
C ALA A 89 -0.55 1.16 -9.18
N ARG A 90 -0.79 0.76 -7.92
CA ARG A 90 -0.68 1.65 -6.74
C ARG A 90 0.76 1.94 -6.35
N LYS A 91 1.65 0.96 -6.51
CA LYS A 91 3.07 1.07 -6.16
C LYS A 91 3.83 2.06 -7.05
N TYR A 92 3.39 2.24 -8.30
CA TYR A 92 4.04 3.11 -9.29
C TYR A 92 3.12 4.26 -9.72
N GLU A 93 3.18 5.39 -9.01
CA GLU A 93 2.33 6.57 -9.30
C GLU A 93 2.50 7.13 -10.71
N ASN A 94 3.72 7.10 -11.25
CA ASN A 94 4.03 7.56 -12.61
C ASN A 94 3.78 6.50 -13.69
N GLY A 95 3.25 5.34 -13.31
CA GLY A 95 3.10 4.18 -14.18
C GLY A 95 4.42 3.46 -14.46
N LEU A 96 4.31 2.38 -15.24
CA LEU A 96 5.42 1.57 -15.71
C LEU A 96 5.62 1.79 -17.20
N SER A 97 6.85 1.62 -17.68
CA SER A 97 7.09 1.59 -19.12
C SER A 97 6.47 0.33 -19.74
N LEU A 98 6.08 0.43 -21.01
CA LEU A 98 5.49 -0.69 -21.75
C LEU A 98 6.39 -1.94 -21.80
N ARG A 99 7.71 -1.76 -21.75
CA ARG A 99 8.66 -2.88 -21.70
C ARG A 99 8.59 -3.59 -20.36
N GLU A 100 8.59 -2.84 -19.27
CA GLU A 100 8.50 -3.42 -17.93
C GLU A 100 7.14 -4.09 -17.67
N VAL A 101 6.07 -3.60 -18.30
CA VAL A 101 4.75 -4.26 -18.28
C VAL A 101 4.80 -5.56 -19.09
N ALA A 102 5.42 -5.55 -20.27
CA ALA A 102 5.59 -6.74 -21.10
C ALA A 102 6.36 -7.85 -20.36
N ASP A 103 7.45 -7.48 -19.67
CA ASP A 103 8.29 -8.39 -18.89
C ASP A 103 7.52 -9.01 -17.71
N ARG A 104 6.73 -8.21 -16.97
CA ARG A 104 5.91 -8.71 -15.85
C ARG A 104 4.77 -9.63 -16.29
N MET A 105 4.15 -9.32 -17.42
CA MET A 105 2.99 -10.06 -17.93
C MET A 105 3.38 -11.26 -18.81
N GLY A 106 4.67 -11.40 -19.16
CA GLY A 106 5.16 -12.46 -20.03
C GLY A 106 4.62 -12.39 -21.46
N VAL A 107 4.30 -11.19 -21.95
CA VAL A 107 3.76 -10.95 -23.30
C VAL A 107 4.72 -10.12 -24.13
N SER A 108 4.61 -10.18 -25.45
CA SER A 108 5.48 -9.40 -26.33
C SER A 108 5.17 -7.89 -26.24
N PHE A 109 6.20 -7.05 -26.34
CA PHE A 109 6.06 -5.58 -26.35
C PHE A 109 5.00 -5.07 -27.36
N PRO A 110 4.96 -5.57 -28.62
CA PRO A 110 3.91 -5.16 -29.56
C PRO A 110 2.50 -5.46 -29.07
N ARG A 111 2.31 -6.55 -28.31
CA ARG A 111 1.01 -6.92 -27.76
C ARG A 111 0.55 -5.93 -26.69
N VAL A 112 1.44 -5.50 -25.80
CA VAL A 112 1.13 -4.49 -24.78
C VAL A 112 0.78 -3.15 -25.42
N SER A 113 1.55 -2.71 -26.41
CA SER A 113 1.28 -1.46 -27.14
C SER A 113 -0.10 -1.48 -27.85
N GLN A 114 -0.50 -2.62 -28.42
CA GLN A 114 -1.85 -2.75 -29.00
C GLN A 114 -2.95 -2.63 -27.94
N VAL A 115 -2.76 -3.25 -26.77
CA VAL A 115 -3.72 -3.20 -25.66
C VAL A 115 -3.86 -1.78 -25.13
N GLU A 116 -2.75 -1.07 -24.96
CA GLU A 116 -2.72 0.33 -24.54
C GLU A 116 -3.48 1.24 -25.52
N HIS A 117 -3.16 1.19 -26.82
CA HIS A 117 -3.87 2.00 -27.82
C HIS A 117 -5.37 1.71 -27.86
N ALA A 118 -5.76 0.43 -27.73
CA ALA A 118 -7.17 0.05 -27.67
C ALA A 118 -7.86 0.56 -26.39
N ALA A 119 -7.14 0.64 -25.27
CA ALA A 119 -7.63 1.22 -24.03
C ALA A 119 -7.81 2.73 -24.15
N PHE A 120 -6.84 3.45 -24.71
CA PHE A 120 -6.95 4.90 -24.96
C PHE A 120 -8.14 5.24 -25.86
N LYS A 121 -8.35 4.50 -26.95
CA LYS A 121 -9.51 4.69 -27.83
C LYS A 121 -10.84 4.51 -27.11
N LYS A 122 -10.92 3.57 -26.16
CA LYS A 122 -12.13 3.35 -25.34
C LYS A 122 -12.36 4.52 -24.38
N LEU A 123 -11.31 5.01 -23.74
CA LEU A 123 -11.38 6.15 -22.81
C LEU A 123 -11.77 7.45 -23.52
N GLU A 124 -11.24 7.67 -24.74
CA GLU A 124 -11.65 8.76 -25.62
C GLU A 124 -13.14 8.65 -25.97
N SER A 125 -13.60 7.47 -26.39
CA SER A 125 -15.03 7.26 -26.70
C SER A 125 -15.95 7.42 -25.48
N ALA A 126 -15.43 7.18 -24.27
CA ALA A 126 -16.14 7.37 -23.02
C ALA A 126 -16.13 8.84 -22.55
N GLY A 127 -15.45 9.74 -23.26
CA GLY A 127 -15.36 11.16 -22.93
C GLY A 127 -14.54 11.45 -21.66
N VAL A 128 -13.65 10.53 -21.27
CA VAL A 128 -12.78 10.70 -20.09
C VAL A 128 -11.69 11.74 -20.37
N PHE A 129 -11.24 11.84 -21.62
CA PHE A 129 -10.32 12.86 -22.09
C PHE A 129 -11.11 13.90 -22.89
N LYS A 130 -11.31 15.10 -22.34
CA LYS A 130 -11.95 16.22 -23.05
C LYS A 130 -10.97 17.33 -23.47
N ASP A 131 -9.73 17.35 -22.98
CA ASP A 131 -8.97 18.61 -22.95
C ASP A 131 -7.57 18.56 -23.59
N PHE A 132 -7.30 17.72 -24.60
CA PHE A 132 -6.00 17.73 -25.30
C PHE A 132 -6.09 18.02 -26.81
N ILE A 133 -7.23 18.49 -27.31
CA ILE A 133 -7.45 18.74 -28.75
C ILE A 133 -7.59 20.25 -29.10
N ASP A 134 -7.54 21.16 -28.11
CA ASP A 134 -7.74 22.59 -28.32
C ASP A 134 -6.44 23.45 -28.21
N GLU A 135 -5.30 22.98 -28.73
CA GLU A 135 -4.13 23.85 -29.06
C GLU A 135 -3.52 23.53 -30.42
#